data_AF-A0A9D5J047-F1
#
_entry.id   AF-A0A9D5J047-F1
#
_cell.length_a   1.000
_cell.length_b   1.000
_cell.length_c   1.000
_cell.angle_alpha   90.00
_cell.angle_beta   90.00
_cell.angle_gamma   90.00
#
_symmetry.space_group_name_H-M   'P 1'
#
loop_
_entity.id
_entity.type
_entity.pdbx_description
1 polymer ?
#
loop_
_entity_poly.entity_id
_entity_poly.type
_entity_poly.pdbx_seq_one_letter_code
_entity_poly.pdbx_strand_id
1 'polypeptide(L)'
;MRDVVRDRLVAEFSPRGTCSLNRPIGRHGDNTSTLTLEELLPAAPDSSENTGDRELKRMAGELAPALVAGLTLRQKIAFLIRLLGVPLIHPAAVKAAQCAKTAIDSAYNDALLVIANFTRARFTSEDRSTQSLMAVFLCEEVKTLIIKWGKSEKTFANLFTAARAKEVTFD
;
A
#
# COMPACT_ATOMS: atom_id res chain seq x y z
N MET A 1 -29.87 26.10 24.90
CA MET A 1 -30.38 27.02 23.86
C MET A 1 -29.98 26.62 22.45
N ARG A 2 -28.74 26.17 22.20
CA ARG A 2 -28.30 25.70 20.86
C ARG A 2 -29.12 24.52 20.31
N ASP A 3 -29.49 23.58 21.16
CA ASP A 3 -30.19 22.35 20.71
C ASP A 3 -31.65 22.63 20.31
N VAL A 4 -32.34 23.48 21.05
CA VAL A 4 -33.73 23.89 20.74
C VAL A 4 -33.82 24.63 19.39
N VAL A 5 -32.81 25.44 19.06
CA VAL A 5 -32.74 26.15 17.78
C VAL A 5 -32.42 25.19 16.63
N ARG A 6 -31.55 24.20 16.88
CA ARG A 6 -31.22 23.16 15.89
C ARG A 6 -32.44 22.29 15.58
N ASP A 7 -33.18 21.85 16.60
CA ASP A 7 -34.40 21.04 16.43
C ASP A 7 -35.48 21.81 15.66
N ARG A 8 -35.62 23.12 15.92
CA ARG A 8 -36.58 23.99 15.23
C ARG A 8 -36.21 24.20 13.76
N LEU A 9 -34.92 24.39 13.45
CA LEU A 9 -34.43 24.51 12.07
C LEU A 9 -34.57 23.19 11.29
N VAL A 10 -34.35 22.05 11.94
CA VAL A 10 -34.56 20.72 11.33
C VAL A 10 -36.03 20.48 11.03
N ALA A 11 -36.94 20.93 11.90
CA ALA A 11 -38.38 20.83 11.67
C ALA A 11 -38.87 21.72 10.51
N GLU A 12 -38.30 22.92 10.33
CA GLU A 12 -38.73 23.88 9.31
C GLU A 12 -38.11 23.64 7.92
N PHE A 13 -36.91 23.05 7.83
CA PHE A 13 -36.14 22.95 6.56
C PHE A 13 -35.81 21.53 6.09
N SER A 14 -36.36 20.48 6.71
CA SER A 14 -36.13 19.11 6.22
C SER A 14 -36.78 18.90 4.83
N PRO A 15 -36.01 18.58 3.78
CA PRO A 15 -36.56 18.25 2.47
C PRO A 15 -37.56 17.11 2.57
N ARG A 16 -38.67 17.19 1.82
CA ARG A 16 -39.66 16.10 1.78
C ARG A 16 -38.97 14.79 1.38
N GLY A 17 -38.94 13.82 2.30
CA GLY A 17 -38.32 12.50 2.09
C GLY A 17 -37.06 12.21 2.92
N THR A 18 -36.55 13.15 3.71
CA THR A 18 -35.42 12.88 4.61
C THR A 18 -35.91 12.36 5.97
N CYS A 19 -35.42 11.20 6.40
CA CYS A 19 -35.61 10.65 7.74
C CYS A 19 -34.32 10.82 8.56
N SER A 20 -34.46 11.19 9.83
CA SER A 20 -33.33 11.21 10.77
C SER A 20 -32.83 9.79 11.01
N LEU A 21 -31.51 9.60 10.99
CA LEU A 21 -30.86 8.32 11.31
C LEU A 21 -31.10 7.90 12.76
N ASN A 22 -31.25 8.87 13.66
CA ASN A 22 -31.53 8.63 15.08
C ASN A 22 -33.02 8.32 15.32
N ARG A 23 -33.84 8.22 14.26
CA ARG A 23 -35.26 7.90 14.39
C ARG A 23 -35.39 6.44 14.81
N PRO A 24 -36.13 6.13 15.90
CA PRO A 24 -36.37 4.76 16.32
C PRO A 24 -37.23 4.03 15.28
N ILE A 25 -36.85 2.80 14.98
CA ILE A 25 -37.57 1.85 14.13
C ILE A 25 -38.40 0.96 15.05
N GLY A 26 -39.46 1.55 15.60
CA GLY A 26 -40.44 0.86 16.41
C GLY A 26 -41.83 1.22 15.92
N ARG A 27 -42.71 0.23 15.78
CA ARG A 27 -44.13 0.47 15.58
C ARG A 27 -44.65 1.15 16.85
N HIS A 28 -45.33 2.28 16.69
CA HIS A 28 -45.91 3.07 17.77
C HIS A 28 -46.70 2.15 18.73
N GLY A 29 -46.15 1.85 19.92
CA GLY A 29 -46.81 0.99 20.91
C GLY A 29 -45.88 0.11 21.75
N ASP A 30 -44.73 -0.31 21.25
CA ASP A 30 -43.76 -1.12 22.02
C ASP A 30 -42.62 -0.25 22.56
N ASN A 31 -42.66 0.05 23.86
CA ASN A 31 -41.67 0.85 24.58
C ASN A 31 -40.32 0.13 24.80
N THR A 32 -40.03 -0.94 24.05
CA THR A 32 -38.91 -1.85 24.31
C THR A 32 -37.86 -1.89 23.22
N SER A 33 -38.14 -1.41 22.00
CA SER A 33 -37.14 -1.36 20.92
C SER A 33 -36.65 0.07 20.66
N THR A 34 -35.49 0.39 21.22
CA THR A 34 -34.72 1.62 20.94
C THR A 34 -33.86 1.49 19.68
N LEU A 35 -34.18 0.56 18.78
CA LEU A 35 -33.38 0.32 17.58
C LEU A 35 -33.48 1.52 16.64
N THR A 36 -32.37 2.12 16.24
CA THR A 36 -32.36 3.30 15.35
C THR A 36 -32.00 2.93 13.90
N LEU A 37 -32.30 3.81 12.95
CA LEU A 37 -31.88 3.63 11.54
C LEU A 37 -30.36 3.61 11.39
N GLU A 38 -29.62 4.31 12.25
CA GLU A 38 -28.16 4.26 12.31
C GLU A 38 -27.64 2.83 12.60
N GLU A 39 -28.29 2.10 13.49
CA GLU A 39 -27.90 0.74 13.88
C GLU A 39 -28.14 -0.31 12.79
N LEU A 40 -28.93 0.02 11.76
CA LEU A 40 -29.16 -0.82 10.59
C LEU A 40 -28.23 -0.49 9.42
N LEU A 41 -27.46 0.59 9.50
CA LEU A 41 -26.48 0.90 8.47
C LEU A 41 -25.26 -0.04 8.62
N PRO A 42 -24.67 -0.51 7.51
CA PRO A 42 -23.39 -1.18 7.57
C PRO A 42 -22.38 -0.25 8.27
N ALA A 43 -21.68 -0.76 9.27
CA ALA A 43 -20.68 0.01 10.00
C ALA A 43 -19.72 0.68 9.00
N ALA A 44 -19.45 1.97 9.21
CA ALA A 44 -18.42 2.65 8.45
C ALA A 44 -17.11 1.86 8.59
N PRO A 45 -16.31 1.68 7.53
CA PRO A 45 -15.06 0.94 7.62
C PRO A 45 -14.21 1.55 8.75
N ASP A 46 -13.76 0.69 9.67
CA ASP A 46 -13.09 1.10 10.91
C ASP A 46 -11.94 2.06 10.61
N SER A 47 -12.03 3.27 11.16
CA SER A 47 -11.00 4.31 11.00
C SER A 47 -9.72 3.98 11.77
N SER A 48 -9.81 3.06 12.73
CA SER A 48 -8.71 2.56 13.57
C SER A 48 -7.76 1.64 12.79
N GLU A 49 -8.26 0.68 12.01
CA GLU A 49 -7.44 -0.18 11.13
C GLU A 49 -6.68 0.67 10.11
N ASN A 50 -7.33 1.71 9.57
CA ASN A 50 -6.70 2.68 8.70
C ASN A 50 -5.59 3.51 9.36
N THR A 51 -5.57 3.63 10.70
CA THR A 51 -4.56 4.41 11.41
C THR A 51 -3.29 3.60 11.61
N GLY A 52 -3.40 2.33 12.00
CA GLY A 52 -2.25 1.41 12.13
C GLY A 52 -1.49 1.25 10.81
N ASP A 53 -2.21 1.03 9.72
CA ASP A 53 -1.60 0.91 8.38
C ASP A 53 -0.89 2.19 7.94
N ARG A 54 -1.45 3.36 8.25
CA ARG A 54 -0.82 4.66 7.95
C ARG A 54 0.47 4.84 8.72
N GLU A 55 0.51 4.46 9.99
CA GLU A 55 1.72 4.53 10.82
C GLU A 55 2.80 3.59 10.32
N LEU A 56 2.44 2.33 10.02
CA LEU A 56 3.38 1.36 9.46
C LEU A 56 3.92 1.83 8.11
N LYS A 57 3.07 2.37 7.25
CA LYS A 57 3.47 2.92 5.95
C LYS A 57 4.41 4.12 6.10
N ARG A 58 4.15 5.01 7.05
CA ARG A 58 5.04 6.13 7.37
C ARG A 58 6.42 5.63 7.80
N MET A 59 6.46 4.67 8.74
CA MET A 59 7.72 4.07 9.20
C MET A 59 8.47 3.36 8.06
N ALA A 60 7.76 2.66 7.19
CA ALA A 60 8.36 2.05 6.00
C ALA A 60 9.03 3.11 5.10
N GLY A 61 8.37 4.25 4.88
CA GLY A 61 8.93 5.36 4.11
C GLY A 61 10.19 5.98 4.74
N GLU A 62 10.26 6.03 6.06
CA GLU A 62 11.45 6.51 6.80
C GLU A 62 12.63 5.51 6.73
N LEU A 63 12.34 4.21 6.73
CA LEU A 63 13.36 3.14 6.76
C LEU A 63 13.84 2.70 5.36
N ALA A 64 13.00 2.81 4.33
CA ALA A 64 13.31 2.35 2.98
C ALA A 64 14.59 2.96 2.37
N PRO A 65 14.92 4.27 2.55
CA PRO A 65 16.14 4.85 1.99
C PRO A 65 17.42 4.18 2.52
N ALA A 66 17.48 3.91 3.83
CA ALA A 66 18.62 3.23 4.44
C ALA A 66 18.77 1.80 3.91
N LEU A 67 17.64 1.12 3.71
CA LEU A 67 17.63 -0.23 3.15
C LEU A 67 18.11 -0.24 1.69
N VAL A 68 17.61 0.67 0.87
CA VAL A 68 18.08 0.84 -0.52
C VAL A 68 19.57 1.19 -0.56
N ALA A 69 20.07 2.01 0.36
CA ALA A 69 21.50 2.30 0.44
C ALA A 69 22.33 1.04 0.74
N GLY A 70 21.84 0.15 1.59
CA GLY A 70 22.47 -1.12 1.92
C GLY A 70 22.43 -2.20 0.82
N LEU A 71 21.54 -2.06 -0.17
CA LEU A 71 21.50 -2.99 -1.30
C LEU A 71 22.71 -2.80 -2.23
N THR A 72 23.31 -3.91 -2.63
CA THR A 72 24.36 -3.92 -3.66
C THR A 72 23.81 -3.44 -5.01
N LEU A 73 24.69 -2.93 -5.87
CA LEU A 73 24.30 -2.51 -7.22
C LEU A 73 23.61 -3.65 -7.99
N ARG A 74 24.13 -4.88 -7.87
CA ARG A 74 23.55 -6.07 -8.51
C ARG A 74 22.11 -6.34 -8.04
N GLN A 75 21.88 -6.25 -6.72
CA GLN A 75 20.53 -6.40 -6.15
C GLN A 75 19.59 -5.31 -6.66
N LYS A 76 20.02 -4.04 -6.70
CA LYS A 76 19.22 -2.93 -7.22
C LYS A 76 18.82 -3.14 -8.68
N ILE A 77 19.75 -3.57 -9.52
CA ILE A 77 19.50 -3.85 -10.94
C ILE A 77 18.54 -5.03 -11.11
N ALA A 78 18.76 -6.13 -10.37
CA ALA A 78 17.87 -7.29 -10.42
C ALA A 78 16.43 -6.94 -9.99
N PHE A 79 16.31 -6.15 -8.93
CA PHE A 79 15.03 -5.64 -8.44
C PHE A 79 14.36 -4.73 -9.47
N LEU A 80 15.10 -3.83 -10.12
CA LEU A 80 14.60 -2.97 -11.19
C LEU A 80 14.11 -3.78 -12.40
N ILE A 81 14.87 -4.77 -12.86
CA ILE A 81 14.48 -5.64 -13.99
C ILE A 81 13.16 -6.36 -13.68
N ARG A 82 13.02 -6.89 -12.45
CA ARG A 82 11.79 -7.56 -12.00
C ARG A 82 10.62 -6.60 -11.93
N LEU A 83 10.82 -5.38 -11.44
CA LEU A 83 9.76 -4.37 -11.37
C LEU A 83 9.25 -3.92 -12.74
N LEU A 84 10.15 -3.84 -13.71
CA LEU A 84 9.81 -3.49 -15.08
C LEU A 84 9.19 -4.65 -15.86
N GLY A 85 9.10 -5.85 -15.27
CA GLY A 85 8.52 -7.02 -15.91
C GLY A 85 9.28 -7.49 -17.16
N VAL A 86 10.54 -7.06 -17.32
CA VAL A 86 11.38 -7.40 -18.47
C VAL A 86 11.86 -8.85 -18.33
N PRO A 87 11.71 -9.71 -19.35
CA PRO A 87 12.22 -11.07 -19.29
C PRO A 87 13.72 -11.09 -19.02
N LEU A 88 14.18 -11.95 -18.11
CA LEU A 88 15.60 -12.03 -17.73
C LEU A 88 16.54 -12.43 -18.88
N ILE A 89 15.98 -13.04 -19.94
CA ILE A 89 16.69 -13.45 -21.16
C ILE A 89 16.88 -12.26 -22.11
N HIS A 90 16.10 -11.18 -21.93
CA HIS A 90 16.13 -10.03 -22.82
C HIS A 90 17.52 -9.37 -22.82
N PRO A 91 18.08 -9.00 -23.99
CA PRO A 91 19.44 -8.47 -24.07
C PRO A 91 19.63 -7.19 -23.25
N ALA A 92 18.60 -6.36 -23.08
CA ALA A 92 18.65 -5.19 -22.20
C ALA A 92 18.85 -5.56 -20.72
N ALA A 93 18.25 -6.66 -20.24
CA ALA A 93 18.40 -7.16 -18.87
C ALA A 93 19.82 -7.69 -18.63
N VAL A 94 20.33 -8.50 -19.56
CA VAL A 94 21.69 -9.04 -19.50
C VAL A 94 22.73 -7.92 -19.58
N LYS A 95 22.54 -6.94 -20.47
CA LYS A 95 23.45 -5.80 -20.63
C LYS A 95 23.47 -4.90 -19.39
N ALA A 96 22.32 -4.66 -18.77
CA ALA A 96 22.23 -3.84 -17.56
C ALA A 96 22.86 -4.55 -16.35
N ALA A 97 22.60 -5.84 -16.16
CA ALA A 97 23.12 -6.59 -15.02
C ALA A 97 24.55 -7.10 -15.20
N GLN A 98 25.05 -7.14 -16.44
CA GLN A 98 26.35 -7.68 -16.83
C GLN A 98 26.62 -9.11 -16.31
N CYS A 99 25.56 -9.90 -16.15
CA CYS A 99 25.63 -11.25 -15.60
C CYS A 99 24.57 -12.17 -16.19
N ALA A 100 24.72 -13.47 -15.94
CA ALA A 100 23.78 -14.49 -16.41
C ALA A 100 22.41 -14.40 -15.70
N LYS A 101 21.35 -14.86 -16.37
CA LYS A 101 19.98 -14.91 -15.85
C LYS A 101 19.87 -15.48 -14.44
N THR A 102 20.58 -16.57 -14.16
CA THR A 102 20.57 -17.23 -12.83
C THR A 102 21.14 -16.34 -11.74
N ALA A 103 22.18 -15.56 -12.05
CA ALA A 103 22.76 -14.59 -11.11
C ALA A 103 21.83 -13.39 -10.86
N ILE A 104 21.07 -12.95 -11.87
CA ILE A 104 20.05 -11.92 -11.70
C ILE A 104 18.94 -12.42 -10.78
N ASP A 105 18.48 -13.66 -10.99
CA ASP A 105 17.42 -14.26 -10.18
C ASP A 105 17.85 -14.46 -8.72
N SER A 106 19.06 -14.98 -8.49
CA SER A 106 19.65 -15.08 -7.15
C SER A 106 19.73 -13.71 -6.49
N ALA A 107 20.24 -12.69 -7.19
CA ALA A 107 20.39 -11.36 -6.62
C ALA A 107 19.04 -10.72 -6.25
N TYR A 108 17.96 -11.03 -6.98
CA TYR A 108 16.62 -10.60 -6.60
C TYR A 108 16.14 -11.27 -5.31
N ASN A 109 16.30 -12.59 -5.20
CA ASN A 109 15.94 -13.33 -4.00
C ASN A 109 16.76 -12.87 -2.78
N ASP A 110 18.06 -12.63 -2.97
CA ASP A 110 18.94 -12.09 -1.93
C ASP A 110 18.46 -10.71 -1.45
N ALA A 111 18.00 -9.85 -2.36
CA ALA A 111 17.45 -8.55 -1.99
C ALA A 111 16.17 -8.68 -1.15
N LEU A 112 15.28 -9.62 -1.49
CA LEU A 112 14.07 -9.90 -0.69
C LEU A 112 14.43 -10.46 0.69
N LEU A 113 15.43 -11.33 0.77
CA LEU A 113 15.93 -11.84 2.05
C LEU A 113 16.53 -10.73 2.91
N VAL A 114 17.26 -9.78 2.32
CA VAL A 114 17.75 -8.59 3.04
C VAL A 114 16.58 -7.80 3.63
N ILE A 115 15.51 -7.57 2.86
CA ILE A 115 14.31 -6.87 3.36
C ILE A 115 13.66 -7.63 4.51
N ALA A 116 13.44 -8.95 4.34
CA ALA A 116 12.80 -9.78 5.36
C ALA A 116 13.63 -9.91 6.64
N ASN A 117 14.96 -9.99 6.52
CA ASN A 117 15.85 -10.05 7.68
C ASN A 117 15.92 -8.69 8.38
N PHE A 118 15.90 -7.59 7.63
CA PHE A 118 15.84 -6.25 8.19
C PHE A 118 14.57 -6.03 9.01
N THR A 119 13.40 -6.45 8.51
CA THR A 119 12.15 -6.32 9.28
C THR A 119 12.15 -7.17 10.52
N ARG A 120 12.58 -8.43 10.44
CA ARG A 120 12.68 -9.33 11.60
C ARG A 120 13.63 -8.79 12.67
N ALA A 121 14.78 -8.26 12.27
CA ALA A 121 15.77 -7.73 13.21
C ALA A 121 15.30 -6.43 13.87
N ARG A 122 14.54 -5.59 13.15
CA ARG A 122 14.10 -4.28 13.65
C ARG A 122 12.84 -4.37 14.51
N PHE A 123 11.95 -5.33 14.24
CA PHE A 123 10.64 -5.48 14.88
C PHE A 123 10.53 -6.81 15.65
N THR A 124 11.56 -7.17 16.41
CA THR A 124 11.61 -8.47 17.14
C THR A 124 10.53 -8.63 18.20
N SER A 125 10.01 -7.54 18.75
CA SER A 125 8.92 -7.52 19.75
C SER A 125 7.53 -7.62 19.15
N GLU A 126 7.38 -7.36 17.85
CA GLU A 126 6.09 -7.36 17.17
C GLU A 126 5.65 -8.78 16.79
N ASP A 127 4.35 -8.98 16.62
CA ASP A 127 3.81 -10.24 16.15
C ASP A 127 4.13 -10.48 14.64
N ARG A 128 4.00 -11.73 14.20
CA ARG A 128 4.35 -12.14 12.83
C ARG A 128 3.50 -11.46 11.76
N SER A 129 2.25 -11.11 12.04
CA SER A 129 1.37 -10.45 11.07
C SER A 129 1.83 -9.01 10.82
N THR A 130 2.14 -8.27 11.90
CA THR A 130 2.70 -6.91 11.83
C THR A 130 4.05 -6.89 11.14
N GLN A 131 4.95 -7.84 11.44
CA GLN A 131 6.24 -7.95 10.74
C GLN A 131 6.08 -8.20 9.24
N SER A 132 5.11 -9.04 8.86
CA SER A 132 4.83 -9.36 7.46
C SER A 132 4.26 -8.15 6.72
N LEU A 133 3.32 -7.43 7.35
CA LEU A 133 2.71 -6.23 6.80
C LEU A 133 3.75 -5.10 6.64
N MET A 134 4.62 -4.91 7.63
CA MET A 134 5.75 -3.99 7.54
C MET A 134 6.70 -4.35 6.39
N ALA A 135 6.98 -5.64 6.18
CA ALA A 135 7.81 -6.09 5.06
C ALA A 135 7.16 -5.79 3.70
N VAL A 136 5.84 -5.90 3.60
CA VAL A 136 5.08 -5.51 2.40
C VAL A 136 5.21 -4.00 2.15
N PHE A 137 4.95 -3.16 3.15
CA PHE A 137 5.08 -1.71 3.00
C PHE A 137 6.50 -1.27 2.67
N LEU A 138 7.51 -1.88 3.31
CA LEU A 138 8.91 -1.63 2.97
C LEU A 138 9.23 -2.04 1.54
N CYS A 139 8.71 -3.18 1.07
CA CYS A 139 8.88 -3.57 -0.32
C CYS A 139 8.28 -2.51 -1.26
N GLU A 140 7.06 -2.02 -1.03
CA GLU A 140 6.44 -0.99 -1.87
C GLU A 140 7.25 0.32 -1.92
N GLU A 141 7.78 0.76 -0.79
CA GLU A 141 8.63 1.95 -0.74
C GLU A 141 9.99 1.72 -1.45
N VAL A 142 10.62 0.56 -1.24
CA VAL A 142 11.84 0.15 -1.95
C VAL A 142 11.61 0.10 -3.45
N LYS A 143 10.47 -0.44 -3.91
CA LYS A 143 10.08 -0.46 -5.33
C LYS A 143 10.06 0.95 -5.90
N THR A 144 9.38 1.86 -5.20
CA THR A 144 9.26 3.27 -5.60
C THR A 144 10.63 3.94 -5.71
N LEU A 145 11.49 3.73 -4.72
CA LEU A 145 12.85 4.30 -4.70
C LEU A 145 13.74 3.71 -5.80
N ILE A 146 13.70 2.40 -6.03
CA ILE A 146 14.48 1.73 -7.07
C ILE A 146 14.04 2.18 -8.46
N ILE A 147 12.74 2.38 -8.70
CA ILE A 147 12.26 2.94 -9.98
C ILE A 147 12.76 4.37 -10.17
N LYS A 148 12.67 5.22 -9.14
CA LYS A 148 13.19 6.61 -9.19
C LYS A 148 14.68 6.64 -9.49
N TRP A 149 15.45 5.83 -8.77
CA TRP A 149 16.88 5.66 -9.04
C TRP A 149 17.14 5.17 -10.47
N GLY A 150 16.45 4.12 -10.91
CA GLY A 150 16.60 3.58 -12.26
C GLY A 150 16.32 4.61 -13.35
N LYS A 151 15.33 5.49 -13.16
CA LYS A 151 15.02 6.59 -14.09
C LYS A 151 16.11 7.68 -14.14
N SER A 152 16.85 7.87 -13.06
CA SER A 152 17.95 8.85 -13.01
C SER A 152 19.21 8.38 -13.74
N GLU A 153 19.35 7.07 -13.92
CA GLU A 153 20.54 6.44 -14.51
C GLU A 153 20.38 6.22 -16.01
N LYS A 154 21.19 6.91 -16.82
CA LYS A 154 21.14 6.81 -18.30
C LYS A 154 21.38 5.40 -18.82
N THR A 155 22.16 4.60 -18.09
CA THR A 155 22.48 3.20 -18.42
C THR A 155 21.26 2.30 -18.51
N PHE A 156 20.17 2.62 -17.81
CA PHE A 156 18.95 1.80 -17.78
C PHE A 156 17.86 2.29 -18.74
N ALA A 157 18.11 3.32 -19.56
CA ALA A 157 17.11 3.82 -20.53
C ALA A 157 16.55 2.70 -21.42
N ASN A 158 17.42 1.79 -21.90
CA ASN A 158 17.02 0.65 -22.73
C ASN A 158 16.13 -0.37 -21.99
N LEU A 159 16.26 -0.50 -20.67
CA LEU A 159 15.36 -1.34 -19.87
C LEU A 159 13.95 -0.76 -19.81
N PHE A 160 13.82 0.56 -19.61
CA PHE A 160 12.52 1.22 -19.61
C PHE A 160 11.86 1.19 -21.00
N THR A 161 12.64 1.32 -22.07
CA THR A 161 12.12 1.15 -23.44
C THR A 161 11.63 -0.28 -23.68
N ALA A 162 12.40 -1.29 -23.25
CA ALA A 162 12.01 -2.70 -23.37
C ALA A 162 10.74 -3.03 -22.56
N ALA A 163 10.57 -2.42 -21.39
CA ALA A 163 9.38 -2.56 -20.56
C ALA A 163 8.12 -2.02 -21.26
N ARG A 164 8.21 -0.83 -21.87
CA ARG A 164 7.10 -0.21 -22.62
C ARG A 164 6.72 -0.99 -23.87
N ALA A 165 7.69 -1.55 -24.58
CA ALA A 165 7.41 -2.35 -25.79
C ALA A 165 6.55 -3.59 -25.50
N LYS A 166 6.66 -4.13 -24.28
CA LYS A 166 5.86 -5.28 -23.82
C LYS A 166 4.40 -4.91 -23.56
N GLU A 167 4.12 -3.70 -23.07
CA GLU A 167 2.74 -3.24 -22.81
C GLU A 167 1.93 -3.14 -24.10
N VAL A 168 2.58 -2.91 -25.24
CA VAL A 168 1.93 -2.76 -26.56
C VAL A 168 1.65 -4.11 -27.24
N THR A 169 2.22 -5.22 -26.76
CA THR A 169 2.11 -6.53 -27.44
C THR A 169 0.95 -7.40 -26.91
N PHE A 170 0.09 -6.87 -26.05
CA PHE A 170 -1.02 -7.59 -25.41
C PHE A 170 -2.42 -7.01 -25.73
N ASP A 171 -2.56 -6.26 -26.83
CA ASP A 171 -3.86 -5.90 -27.43
C ASP A 171 -4.15 -6.73 -28.70
#